data_AF-A0A5E4PTK6-F1
#
_entry.id   AF-A0A5E4PTK6-F1
#
_cell.length_a   1.000
_cell.length_b   1.000
_cell.length_c   1.000
_cell.angle_alpha   90.00
_cell.angle_beta   90.00
_cell.angle_gamma   90.00
#
_symmetry.space_group_name_H-M   'P 1'
#
loop_
_entity.id
_entity.type
_entity.pdbx_description
1 polymer ?
#
loop_
_entity_poly.entity_id
_entity_poly.type
_entity_poly.pdbx_seq_one_letter_code
_entity_poly.pdbx_strand_id
1 'polypeptide(L)'
;MGCQLGKLAAAERRSCPQTLSDGPPPQTDPRLPLTAKQKYSMVASWKGISRAMEKTGICMFIKLFEENQELLNMFEKFRQCRTKEEQINSMELAEHANNVMNTLDEGIKTLDDLDNFFEYLHQVGASHRRIPGFKVEYFWKIEAPFLAAVEATLGDRYTPNVENIYKITIKFILQTLIDGYEKTSKPEIYSQVSKIIFFLNWTDNESAVMGCELSKLATSDFSHDPFHRPPPPADPRSPLTTKQQYCIRASWKGIFRQIEKTGIILFIKLFEENEELLHLFEKFRELRTKEAIVSSAELAEHATQVMHTLDEGIKGLGDMDSFFAYIRHIGSTHRQVPGFKAENFMKIEQPFLEAVKTTLGDRYTPNIENIYKITIRFILENLVKGYEDALPRQ
;
A
#
# COMPACT_ATOMS: atom_id res chain seq x y z
N MET A 1 20.81 48.64 53.03
CA MET A 1 20.22 48.77 51.67
C MET A 1 20.07 47.35 51.14
N GLY A 2 18.95 46.66 51.32
CA GLY A 2 17.67 46.81 50.58
C GLY A 2 17.76 45.89 49.35
N CYS A 3 16.97 44.84 49.11
CA CYS A 3 15.62 44.49 49.54
C CYS A 3 15.42 42.96 49.48
N GLN A 4 14.63 42.43 50.40
CA GLN A 4 14.08 41.07 50.43
C GLN A 4 12.93 40.94 49.43
N LEU A 5 12.69 39.71 48.95
CA LEU A 5 11.42 39.08 48.54
C LEU A 5 11.79 37.84 47.70
N GLY A 6 11.48 36.59 48.04
CA GLY A 6 10.72 36.07 49.16
C GLY A 6 10.97 34.57 49.28
N LYS A 7 11.43 34.17 50.46
CA LYS A 7 11.21 32.82 51.00
C LYS A 7 9.75 32.75 51.45
N LEU A 8 8.82 32.47 50.54
CA LEU A 8 7.45 32.03 50.85
C LEU A 8 6.90 31.24 49.65
N ALA A 9 7.33 29.98 49.47
CA ALA A 9 6.61 29.02 48.63
C ALA A 9 7.01 27.55 48.94
N ALA A 10 7.44 27.26 50.17
CA ALA A 10 7.73 25.91 50.64
C ALA A 10 6.84 25.57 51.84
N ALA A 11 5.52 25.70 51.66
CA ALA A 11 4.47 25.08 52.48
C ALA A 11 3.11 25.57 51.96
N GLU A 12 2.64 25.00 50.84
CA GLU A 12 1.22 24.87 50.46
C GLU A 12 1.12 24.22 49.07
N ARG A 13 1.41 22.92 48.98
CA ARG A 13 0.73 22.09 47.97
C ARG A 13 -0.45 21.42 48.66
N ARG A 14 -1.47 22.23 48.93
CA ARG A 14 -2.81 21.71 49.21
C ARG A 14 -3.37 21.14 47.92
N SER A 15 -3.79 19.90 48.02
CA SER A 15 -4.61 19.17 47.06
C SER A 15 -5.76 20.05 46.57
N CYS A 16 -5.69 20.48 45.31
CA CYS A 16 -6.88 20.83 44.55
C CYS A 16 -7.16 19.60 43.67
N PRO A 17 -8.25 18.87 43.89
CA PRO A 17 -8.62 17.77 43.01
C PRO A 17 -8.91 18.40 41.64
N GLN A 18 -8.04 18.13 40.66
CA GLN A 18 -8.47 18.24 39.28
C GLN A 18 -9.64 17.26 39.17
N THR A 19 -10.84 17.81 39.16
CA THR A 19 -12.04 17.14 38.66
C THR A 19 -11.67 16.62 37.28
N LEU A 20 -11.30 15.34 37.25
CA LEU A 20 -11.37 14.51 36.06
C LEU A 20 -12.78 14.77 35.54
N SER A 21 -12.84 15.37 34.36
CA SER A 21 -14.05 15.38 33.57
C SER A 21 -14.41 13.91 33.34
N ASP A 22 -15.24 13.34 34.23
CA ASP A 22 -16.04 12.13 34.02
C ASP A 22 -17.10 12.44 32.96
N GLY A 23 -16.65 12.91 31.80
CA GLY A 23 -17.45 12.84 30.59
C GLY A 23 -17.58 11.35 30.24
N PRO A 24 -18.76 10.90 29.79
CA PRO A 24 -18.91 9.53 29.34
C PRO A 24 -17.80 9.24 28.29
N PRO A 25 -17.21 8.02 28.30
CA PRO A 25 -16.22 7.66 27.29
C PRO A 25 -16.78 7.98 25.90
N PRO A 26 -15.95 8.45 24.96
CA PRO A 26 -16.41 8.82 23.62
C PRO A 26 -17.31 7.69 23.09
N GLN A 27 -18.57 8.02 22.79
CA GLN A 27 -19.52 7.03 22.31
C GLN A 27 -18.98 6.45 21.00
N THR A 28 -18.64 5.17 21.03
CA THR A 28 -18.35 4.40 19.84
C THR A 28 -19.67 4.11 19.13
N ASP A 29 -19.65 4.07 17.80
CA ASP A 29 -20.81 3.65 17.02
C ASP A 29 -21.31 2.27 17.55
N PRO A 30 -22.60 2.11 17.86
CA PRO A 30 -23.15 0.87 18.43
C PRO A 30 -22.91 -0.38 17.57
N ARG A 31 -22.65 -0.22 16.26
CA ARG A 31 -22.40 -1.33 15.34
C ARG A 31 -20.95 -1.81 15.39
N LEU A 32 -20.04 -1.08 16.04
CA LEU A 32 -18.64 -1.48 16.23
C LEU A 32 -18.53 -2.41 17.44
N PRO A 33 -18.10 -3.68 17.29
CA PRO A 33 -17.93 -4.59 18.42
C PRO A 33 -16.65 -4.34 19.24
N LEU A 34 -16.19 -3.08 19.32
CA LEU A 34 -15.00 -2.68 20.08
C LEU A 34 -15.33 -1.48 20.96
N THR A 35 -14.87 -1.51 22.20
CA THR A 35 -14.81 -0.30 23.04
C THR A 35 -13.85 0.73 22.46
N ALA A 36 -13.99 2.01 22.85
CA ALA A 36 -13.06 3.07 22.43
C ALA A 36 -11.58 2.72 22.72
N LYS A 37 -11.32 2.08 23.88
CA LYS A 37 -9.97 1.63 24.27
C LYS A 37 -9.46 0.50 23.37
N GLN A 38 -10.32 -0.47 23.04
CA GLN A 38 -9.96 -1.56 22.13
C GLN A 38 -9.70 -1.05 20.71
N LYS A 39 -10.54 -0.15 20.19
CA LYS A 39 -10.31 0.52 18.90
C LYS A 39 -8.97 1.25 18.86
N TYR A 40 -8.66 2.05 19.89
CA TYR A 40 -7.36 2.72 19.97
C TYR A 40 -6.20 1.72 19.96
N SER A 41 -6.29 0.66 20.75
CA SER A 41 -5.27 -0.40 20.79
C SER A 41 -5.12 -1.09 19.43
N MET A 42 -6.24 -1.38 18.74
CA MET A 42 -6.27 -1.97 17.40
C MET A 42 -5.53 -1.08 16.39
N VAL A 43 -5.90 0.20 16.31
CA VAL A 43 -5.25 1.16 15.39
C VAL A 43 -3.77 1.36 15.73
N ALA A 44 -3.41 1.41 17.02
CA ALA A 44 -2.04 1.59 17.46
C ALA A 44 -1.14 0.38 17.12
N SER A 45 -1.59 -0.84 17.40
CA SER A 45 -0.84 -2.06 17.07
C SER A 45 -0.78 -2.29 15.56
N TRP A 46 -1.83 -1.92 14.83
CA TRP A 46 -1.89 -2.07 13.37
C TRP A 46 -0.78 -1.30 12.65
N LYS A 47 -0.29 -0.18 13.21
CA LYS A 47 0.88 0.53 12.65
C LYS A 47 2.11 -0.35 12.49
N GLY A 48 2.28 -1.38 13.33
CA GLY A 48 3.36 -2.37 13.19
C GLY A 48 3.21 -3.20 11.93
N ILE A 49 1.99 -3.67 11.66
CA ILE A 49 1.64 -4.48 10.50
C ILE A 49 1.63 -3.64 9.22
N SER A 50 1.13 -2.40 9.29
CA SER A 50 1.09 -1.48 8.15
C SER A 50 2.50 -1.18 7.59
N ARG A 51 3.55 -1.34 8.41
CA ARG A 51 4.95 -1.24 7.99
C ARG A 51 5.50 -2.53 7.36
N ALA A 52 4.85 -3.67 7.56
CA ALA A 52 5.27 -5.00 7.13
C ALA A 52 4.20 -5.71 6.28
N MET A 53 3.29 -4.96 5.64
CA MET A 53 2.08 -5.46 4.97
C MET A 53 2.32 -6.65 4.04
N GLU A 54 3.29 -6.53 3.14
CA GLU A 54 3.60 -7.59 2.18
C GLU A 54 4.08 -8.86 2.90
N LYS A 55 5.04 -8.72 3.82
CA LYS A 55 5.57 -9.85 4.60
C LYS A 55 4.47 -10.52 5.44
N THR A 56 3.63 -9.75 6.11
CA THR A 56 2.53 -10.27 6.93
C THR A 56 1.49 -10.97 6.04
N GLY A 57 1.13 -10.36 4.90
CA GLY A 57 0.18 -10.95 3.97
C GLY A 57 0.67 -12.26 3.34
N ILE A 58 1.94 -12.31 2.91
CA ILE A 58 2.56 -13.54 2.39
C ILE A 58 2.54 -14.62 3.47
N CYS A 59 2.92 -14.27 4.71
CA CYS A 59 2.86 -15.21 5.84
C CYS A 59 1.44 -15.74 6.09
N MET A 60 0.43 -14.87 6.02
CA MET A 60 -0.98 -15.25 6.14
C MET A 60 -1.38 -16.26 5.05
N PHE A 61 -1.04 -16.03 3.79
CA PHE A 61 -1.40 -16.95 2.72
C PHE A 61 -0.62 -18.27 2.74
N ILE A 62 0.67 -18.24 3.12
CA ILE A 62 1.43 -19.47 3.33
C ILE A 62 0.74 -20.35 4.39
N LYS A 63 0.35 -19.75 5.52
CA LYS A 63 -0.40 -20.46 6.57
C LYS A 63 -1.77 -20.95 6.09
N LEU A 64 -2.48 -20.17 5.27
CA LEU A 64 -3.74 -20.59 4.66
C LEU A 64 -3.55 -21.87 3.83
N PHE A 65 -2.54 -21.90 2.97
CA PHE A 65 -2.28 -23.03 2.08
C PHE A 65 -1.65 -24.22 2.79
N GLU A 66 -0.98 -24.04 3.93
CA GLU A 66 -0.55 -25.16 4.78
C GLU A 66 -1.73 -26.00 5.28
N GLU A 67 -2.84 -25.34 5.63
CA GLU A 67 -4.03 -25.99 6.19
C GLU A 67 -5.13 -26.27 5.15
N ASN A 68 -5.10 -25.58 3.99
CA ASN A 68 -6.15 -25.61 2.97
C ASN A 68 -5.53 -25.60 1.56
N GLN A 69 -4.67 -26.59 1.26
CA GLN A 69 -3.94 -26.68 -0.02
C GLN A 69 -4.85 -26.68 -1.26
N GLU A 70 -6.10 -27.14 -1.13
CA GLU A 70 -7.09 -27.15 -2.19
C GLU A 70 -7.46 -25.74 -2.65
N LEU A 71 -7.43 -24.74 -1.76
CA LEU A 71 -7.75 -23.35 -2.09
C LEU A 71 -6.73 -22.75 -3.07
N LEU A 72 -5.49 -23.26 -3.08
CA LEU A 72 -4.46 -22.82 -4.01
C LEU A 72 -4.89 -23.01 -5.48
N ASN A 73 -5.77 -23.98 -5.77
CA ASN A 73 -6.28 -24.24 -7.12
C ASN A 73 -7.08 -23.08 -7.69
N MET A 74 -7.62 -22.20 -6.85
CA MET A 74 -8.41 -21.02 -7.27
C MET A 74 -7.52 -19.89 -7.79
N PHE A 75 -6.22 -19.95 -7.53
CA PHE A 75 -5.26 -18.89 -7.87
C PHE A 75 -4.51 -19.22 -9.14
N GLU A 76 -5.17 -19.11 -10.30
CA GLU A 76 -4.65 -19.55 -11.60
C GLU A 76 -3.20 -19.14 -11.90
N LYS A 77 -2.79 -17.94 -11.47
CA LYS A 77 -1.47 -17.38 -11.74
C LYS A 77 -0.34 -18.01 -10.92
N PHE A 78 -0.64 -18.60 -9.76
CA PHE A 78 0.36 -19.18 -8.85
C PHE A 78 -0.07 -20.52 -8.25
N ARG A 79 -1.04 -21.19 -8.86
CA ARG A 79 -1.54 -22.51 -8.41
C ARG A 79 -0.48 -23.61 -8.37
N GLN A 80 0.64 -23.39 -9.05
CA GLN A 80 1.82 -24.26 -9.08
C GLN A 80 2.74 -24.08 -7.86
N CYS A 81 2.65 -22.96 -7.13
CA CYS A 81 3.49 -22.67 -5.96
C CYS A 81 3.01 -23.49 -4.75
N ARG A 82 3.37 -24.77 -4.70
CA ARG A 82 2.88 -25.75 -3.71
C ARG A 82 3.73 -25.81 -2.45
N THR A 83 4.98 -25.37 -2.54
CA THR A 83 5.91 -25.34 -1.41
C THR A 83 5.97 -23.96 -0.78
N LYS A 84 6.35 -23.88 0.50
CA LYS A 84 6.52 -22.60 1.21
C LYS A 84 7.55 -21.72 0.51
N GLU A 85 8.65 -22.31 0.01
CA GLU A 85 9.71 -21.58 -0.68
C GLU A 85 9.23 -20.96 -2.00
N GLU A 86 8.48 -21.70 -2.81
CA GLU A 86 7.88 -21.17 -4.04
C GLU A 86 6.86 -20.07 -3.74
N GLN A 87 6.08 -20.21 -2.67
CA GLN A 87 5.09 -19.21 -2.26
C GLN A 87 5.76 -17.92 -1.80
N ILE A 88 6.81 -17.99 -0.98
CA ILE A 88 7.57 -16.81 -0.53
C ILE A 88 8.13 -16.04 -1.73
N ASN A 89 8.59 -16.74 -2.77
CA ASN A 89 9.20 -16.14 -3.94
C ASN A 89 8.21 -15.80 -5.07
N SER A 90 6.91 -16.11 -4.91
CA SER A 90 5.89 -15.83 -5.93
C SER A 90 5.49 -14.36 -5.92
N MET A 91 5.75 -13.68 -7.04
CA MET A 91 5.34 -12.28 -7.23
C MET A 91 3.82 -12.14 -7.24
N GLU A 92 3.11 -13.11 -7.82
CA GLU A 92 1.66 -13.09 -7.94
C GLU A 92 0.99 -13.34 -6.58
N LEU A 93 1.57 -14.20 -5.73
CA LEU A 93 1.12 -14.35 -4.36
C LEU A 93 1.38 -13.09 -3.55
N ALA A 94 2.59 -12.53 -3.60
CA ALA A 94 2.93 -11.29 -2.90
C ALA A 94 1.96 -10.15 -3.28
N GLU A 95 1.62 -10.04 -4.56
CA GLU A 95 0.69 -9.06 -5.08
C GLU A 95 -0.74 -9.27 -4.56
N HIS A 96 -1.23 -10.51 -4.57
CA HIS A 96 -2.56 -10.82 -4.04
C HIS A 96 -2.62 -10.61 -2.52
N ALA A 97 -1.62 -11.08 -1.79
CA ALA A 97 -1.47 -10.88 -0.36
C ALA A 97 -1.50 -9.39 0.02
N ASN A 98 -0.77 -8.54 -0.71
CA ASN A 98 -0.77 -7.11 -0.48
C ASN A 98 -2.15 -6.47 -0.74
N ASN A 99 -2.87 -6.90 -1.78
CA ASN A 99 -4.24 -6.42 -2.05
C ASN A 99 -5.20 -6.75 -0.89
N VAL A 100 -5.14 -7.99 -0.38
CA VAL A 100 -5.95 -8.41 0.78
C VAL A 100 -5.57 -7.61 2.01
N MET A 101 -4.27 -7.48 2.30
CA MET A 101 -3.82 -6.69 3.45
C MET A 101 -4.27 -5.23 3.34
N ASN A 102 -4.18 -4.60 2.16
CA ASN A 102 -4.68 -3.23 1.96
C ASN A 102 -6.19 -3.11 2.20
N THR A 103 -6.96 -4.13 1.84
CA THR A 103 -8.39 -4.18 2.17
C THR A 103 -8.61 -4.18 3.69
N LEU A 104 -7.83 -4.98 4.43
CA LEU A 104 -7.88 -5.01 5.89
C LEU A 104 -7.43 -3.68 6.50
N ASP A 105 -6.40 -3.04 5.94
CA ASP A 105 -5.90 -1.73 6.39
C ASP A 105 -6.94 -0.62 6.20
N GLU A 106 -7.61 -0.58 5.04
CA GLU A 106 -8.71 0.37 4.82
C GLU A 106 -9.91 0.06 5.73
N GLY A 107 -10.24 -1.21 5.96
CA GLY A 107 -11.25 -1.61 6.96
C GLY A 107 -10.90 -1.13 8.37
N ILE A 108 -9.63 -1.21 8.78
CA ILE A 108 -9.20 -0.77 10.12
C ILE A 108 -9.17 0.76 10.22
N LYS A 109 -8.76 1.47 9.17
CA LYS A 109 -8.75 2.95 9.12
C LYS A 109 -10.16 3.55 9.17
N THR A 110 -11.14 2.84 8.62
CA THR A 110 -12.54 3.29 8.54
C THR A 110 -13.37 2.89 9.76
N LEU A 111 -12.79 2.32 10.82
CA LEU A 111 -13.52 1.99 12.06
C LEU A 111 -14.12 3.20 12.79
N ASP A 112 -13.72 4.43 12.43
CA ASP A 112 -14.32 5.67 12.91
C ASP A 112 -15.57 6.10 12.10
N ASP A 113 -15.77 5.51 10.92
CA ASP A 113 -16.88 5.77 10.00
C ASP A 113 -17.44 4.44 9.48
N LEU A 114 -18.39 3.89 10.24
CA LEU A 114 -18.90 2.56 9.94
C LEU A 114 -19.73 2.49 8.66
N ASP A 115 -20.29 3.60 8.18
CA ASP A 115 -21.03 3.60 6.92
C ASP A 115 -20.07 3.35 5.75
N ASN A 116 -18.93 4.05 5.74
CA ASN A 116 -17.85 3.81 4.78
C ASN A 116 -17.21 2.42 4.94
N PHE A 117 -17.01 1.96 6.18
CA PHE A 117 -16.54 0.59 6.46
C PHE A 117 -17.46 -0.46 5.83
N PHE A 118 -18.77 -0.36 6.08
CA PHE A 118 -19.76 -1.29 5.56
C PHE A 118 -19.87 -1.21 4.05
N GLU A 119 -19.93 -0.01 3.47
CA GLU A 119 -19.99 0.16 2.01
C GLU A 119 -18.79 -0.51 1.33
N TYR A 120 -17.58 -0.18 1.78
CA TYR A 120 -16.35 -0.71 1.20
C TYR A 120 -16.27 -2.24 1.29
N LEU A 121 -16.45 -2.81 2.50
CA LEU A 121 -16.34 -4.25 2.68
C LEU A 121 -17.49 -5.02 2.04
N HIS A 122 -18.71 -4.46 1.96
CA HIS A 122 -19.78 -5.11 1.21
C HIS A 122 -19.44 -5.21 -0.28
N GLN A 123 -18.85 -4.17 -0.87
CA GLN A 123 -18.41 -4.19 -2.26
C GLN A 123 -17.32 -5.24 -2.50
N VAL A 124 -16.35 -5.33 -1.58
CA VAL A 124 -15.29 -6.35 -1.66
C VAL A 124 -15.89 -7.75 -1.53
N GLY A 125 -16.79 -7.97 -0.57
CA GLY A 125 -17.52 -9.21 -0.39
C GLY A 125 -18.27 -9.63 -1.66
N ALA A 126 -19.06 -8.72 -2.22
CA ALA A 126 -19.81 -8.96 -3.47
C ALA A 126 -18.90 -9.31 -4.65
N SER A 127 -17.69 -8.74 -4.71
CA SER A 127 -16.75 -9.01 -5.81
C SER A 127 -16.29 -10.48 -5.88
N HIS A 128 -16.25 -11.19 -4.74
CA HIS A 128 -15.79 -12.59 -4.67
C HIS A 128 -16.75 -13.58 -5.34
N ARG A 129 -18.00 -13.18 -5.63
CA ARG A 129 -18.95 -13.99 -6.41
C ARG A 129 -18.53 -14.20 -7.86
N ARG A 130 -17.68 -13.30 -8.37
CA ARG A 130 -17.16 -13.38 -9.74
C ARG A 130 -16.04 -14.43 -9.85
N ILE A 131 -15.57 -14.97 -8.74
CA ILE A 131 -14.52 -15.99 -8.71
C ILE A 131 -15.18 -17.36 -8.89
N PRO A 132 -14.91 -18.08 -10.00
CA PRO A 132 -15.51 -19.38 -10.25
C PRO A 132 -15.20 -20.36 -9.11
N GLY A 133 -16.24 -20.99 -8.58
CA GLY A 133 -16.11 -21.98 -7.50
C GLY A 133 -15.78 -21.42 -6.11
N PHE A 134 -15.80 -20.09 -5.94
CA PHE A 134 -15.64 -19.49 -4.62
C PHE A 134 -16.86 -19.76 -3.74
N LYS A 135 -16.61 -20.25 -2.53
CA LYS A 135 -17.64 -20.54 -1.55
C LYS A 135 -17.51 -19.60 -0.35
N VAL A 136 -18.65 -19.17 0.20
CA VAL A 136 -18.70 -18.16 1.26
C VAL A 136 -17.91 -18.57 2.49
N GLU A 137 -17.86 -19.87 2.81
CA GLU A 137 -17.09 -20.44 3.92
C GLU A 137 -15.56 -20.21 3.79
N TYR A 138 -15.05 -19.93 2.59
CA TYR A 138 -13.62 -19.65 2.40
C TYR A 138 -13.18 -18.34 3.05
N PHE A 139 -14.09 -17.39 3.29
CA PHE A 139 -13.75 -16.20 4.07
C PHE A 139 -13.30 -16.57 5.49
N TRP A 140 -13.97 -17.53 6.13
CA TRP A 140 -13.60 -17.96 7.49
C TRP A 140 -12.25 -18.68 7.56
N LYS A 141 -11.78 -19.25 6.44
CA LYS A 141 -10.45 -19.87 6.38
C LYS A 141 -9.31 -18.87 6.56
N ILE A 142 -9.58 -17.56 6.45
CA ILE A 142 -8.59 -16.50 6.65
C ILE A 142 -8.33 -16.20 8.13
N GLU A 143 -9.27 -16.48 9.04
CA GLU A 143 -9.17 -16.05 10.44
C GLU A 143 -7.89 -16.53 11.13
N ALA A 144 -7.67 -17.85 11.20
CA ALA A 144 -6.50 -18.40 11.88
C ALA A 144 -5.16 -18.03 11.20
N PRO A 145 -5.02 -18.12 9.86
CA PRO A 145 -3.83 -17.66 9.17
C PRO A 145 -3.52 -16.17 9.38
N PHE A 146 -4.54 -15.32 9.42
CA PHE A 146 -4.38 -13.89 9.69
C PHE A 146 -3.84 -13.65 11.10
N LEU A 147 -4.47 -14.25 12.12
CA LEU A 147 -4.04 -14.09 13.51
C LEU A 147 -2.60 -14.56 13.73
N ALA A 148 -2.24 -15.71 13.16
CA ALA A 148 -0.90 -16.25 13.26
C ALA A 148 0.15 -15.41 12.50
N ALA A 149 -0.22 -14.76 11.39
CA ALA A 149 0.66 -13.83 10.69
C ALA A 149 0.84 -12.51 11.46
N VAL A 150 -0.22 -12.03 12.09
CA VAL A 150 -0.19 -10.86 12.97
C VAL A 150 0.72 -11.11 14.17
N GLU A 151 0.58 -12.27 14.82
CA GLU A 151 1.44 -12.70 15.94
C GLU A 151 2.91 -12.70 15.53
N ALA A 152 3.25 -13.35 14.41
CA ALA A 152 4.61 -13.41 13.89
C ALA A 152 5.18 -12.01 13.56
N THR A 153 4.32 -11.06 13.18
CA THR A 153 4.73 -9.69 12.83
C THR A 153 4.91 -8.81 14.07
N LEU A 154 4.05 -8.97 15.08
CA LEU A 154 4.06 -8.14 16.28
C LEU A 154 5.01 -8.65 17.36
N GLY A 155 5.34 -9.95 17.36
CA GLY A 155 6.25 -10.59 18.32
C GLY A 155 5.79 -10.33 19.74
N ASP A 156 6.70 -9.86 20.60
CA ASP A 156 6.43 -9.57 22.02
C ASP A 156 5.30 -8.56 22.26
N ARG A 157 4.91 -7.78 21.25
CA ARG A 157 3.76 -6.86 21.34
C ARG A 157 2.41 -7.56 21.18
N TYR A 158 2.39 -8.80 20.72
CA TYR A 158 1.17 -9.61 20.58
C TYR A 158 0.77 -10.24 21.91
N THR A 159 0.33 -9.39 22.83
CA THR A 159 -0.16 -9.83 24.15
C THR A 159 -1.54 -10.50 24.03
N PRO A 160 -2.00 -11.29 25.03
CA PRO A 160 -3.34 -11.90 25.00
C PRO A 160 -4.48 -10.89 24.83
N ASN A 161 -4.32 -9.68 25.37
CA ASN A 161 -5.28 -8.60 25.16
C ASN A 161 -5.31 -8.13 23.70
N VAL A 162 -4.13 -8.02 23.06
CA VAL A 162 -4.01 -7.66 21.65
C VAL A 162 -4.61 -8.76 20.79
N GLU A 163 -4.26 -10.02 21.04
CA GLU A 163 -4.85 -11.18 20.35
C GLU A 163 -6.39 -11.16 20.39
N ASN A 164 -6.99 -10.94 21.57
CA ASN A 164 -8.44 -10.85 21.70
C ASN A 164 -9.04 -9.71 20.84
N ILE A 165 -8.38 -8.56 20.78
CA ILE A 165 -8.83 -7.42 19.96
C ILE A 165 -8.75 -7.77 18.46
N TYR A 166 -7.69 -8.43 18.02
CA TYR A 166 -7.57 -8.87 16.62
C TYR A 166 -8.61 -9.94 16.28
N LYS A 167 -8.91 -10.89 17.18
CA LYS A 167 -9.98 -11.88 17.01
C LYS A 167 -11.34 -11.23 16.78
N ILE A 168 -11.71 -10.26 17.63
CA ILE A 168 -12.97 -9.54 17.47
C ILE A 168 -13.00 -8.77 16.14
N THR A 169 -11.91 -8.08 15.82
CA THR A 169 -11.82 -7.22 14.63
C THR A 169 -11.87 -8.03 13.34
N ILE A 170 -11.13 -9.14 13.24
CA ILE A 170 -11.13 -9.97 12.03
C ILE A 170 -12.49 -10.64 11.83
N LYS A 171 -13.12 -11.15 12.90
CA LYS A 171 -14.47 -11.72 12.81
C LYS A 171 -15.49 -10.68 12.30
N PHE A 172 -15.39 -9.44 12.77
CA PHE A 172 -16.25 -8.35 12.30
C PHE A 172 -16.05 -8.04 10.81
N ILE A 173 -14.80 -7.96 10.35
CA ILE A 173 -14.47 -7.75 8.94
C ILE A 173 -14.96 -8.90 8.07
N LEU A 174 -14.68 -10.16 8.45
CA LEU A 174 -15.08 -11.35 7.70
C LEU A 174 -16.60 -11.47 7.62
N GLN A 175 -17.32 -11.23 8.72
CA GLN A 175 -18.77 -11.21 8.70
C GLN A 175 -19.31 -10.13 7.76
N THR A 176 -18.70 -8.93 7.75
CA THR A 176 -19.11 -7.86 6.85
C THR A 176 -18.87 -8.21 5.37
N LEU A 177 -17.75 -8.86 5.06
CA LEU A 177 -17.46 -9.40 3.72
C LEU A 177 -18.52 -10.44 3.31
N ILE A 178 -18.89 -11.34 4.23
CA ILE A 178 -19.94 -12.35 4.01
C ILE A 178 -21.28 -11.69 3.77
N ASP A 179 -21.67 -10.71 4.58
CA ASP A 179 -22.91 -9.96 4.39
C ASP A 179 -22.95 -9.31 3.00
N GLY A 180 -21.83 -8.79 2.51
CA GLY A 180 -21.70 -8.26 1.15
C GLY A 180 -21.81 -9.35 0.09
N TYR A 181 -21.16 -10.48 0.35
CA TYR A 181 -21.24 -11.69 -0.48
C TYR A 181 -22.65 -12.28 -0.50
N GLU A 182 -23.52 -12.03 0.48
CA GLU A 182 -24.88 -12.58 0.55
C GLU A 182 -25.97 -11.57 0.15
N LYS A 183 -25.83 -10.27 0.42
CA LYS A 183 -26.88 -9.24 0.22
C LYS A 183 -27.43 -9.11 -1.20
N THR A 184 -26.65 -9.45 -2.23
CA THR A 184 -27.10 -9.46 -3.62
C THR A 184 -27.52 -10.88 -4.12
N SER A 185 -27.70 -11.86 -3.22
CA SER A 185 -27.99 -13.29 -3.52
C SER A 185 -29.44 -13.67 -3.18
N LYS A 186 -30.43 -12.89 -3.65
CA LYS A 186 -31.87 -12.99 -3.31
C LYS A 186 -32.20 -12.87 -1.79
N PRO A 187 -33.35 -12.26 -1.42
CA PRO A 187 -33.78 -12.14 -0.04
C PRO A 187 -34.38 -13.46 0.47
N GLU A 188 -34.24 -13.70 1.78
CA GLU A 188 -35.07 -14.61 2.60
C GLU A 188 -34.84 -16.13 2.46
N ILE A 189 -33.65 -16.63 2.81
CA ILE A 189 -33.50 -17.93 3.56
C ILE A 189 -32.30 -17.86 4.53
N TYR A 190 -31.25 -17.10 4.21
CA TYR A 190 -29.96 -17.17 4.92
C TYR A 190 -29.82 -16.38 6.22
N SER A 191 -30.75 -15.46 6.55
CA SER A 191 -30.69 -14.70 7.82
C SER A 191 -30.73 -15.60 9.08
N GLN A 192 -31.29 -16.80 8.97
CA GLN A 192 -31.31 -17.78 10.06
C GLN A 192 -29.95 -18.50 10.18
N VAL A 193 -29.29 -18.79 9.05
CA VAL A 193 -28.01 -19.51 9.00
C VAL A 193 -26.88 -18.64 9.57
N SER A 194 -26.82 -17.36 9.25
CA SER A 194 -25.78 -16.45 9.78
C SER A 194 -25.94 -16.21 11.29
N LYS A 195 -27.18 -16.21 11.81
CA LYS A 195 -27.45 -16.19 13.26
C LYS A 195 -27.06 -17.51 13.94
N ILE A 196 -27.28 -18.64 13.28
CA ILE A 196 -26.88 -19.97 13.78
C ILE A 196 -25.37 -20.13 13.77
N ILE A 197 -24.65 -19.71 12.72
CA ILE A 197 -23.18 -19.71 12.67
C ILE A 197 -22.60 -18.77 13.73
N PHE A 198 -23.19 -17.59 13.93
CA PHE A 198 -22.80 -16.68 15.02
C PHE A 198 -22.99 -17.30 16.41
N PHE A 199 -24.08 -18.03 16.64
CA PHE A 199 -24.33 -18.73 17.90
C PHE A 199 -23.41 -19.95 18.10
N LEU A 200 -23.20 -20.76 17.05
CA LEU A 200 -22.37 -21.97 17.11
C LEU A 200 -20.88 -21.63 17.27
N ASN A 201 -20.40 -20.53 16.69
CA ASN A 201 -18.99 -20.09 16.81
C ASN A 201 -18.69 -19.28 18.10
N TRP A 202 -19.68 -19.07 18.97
CA TRP A 202 -19.50 -18.47 20.31
C TRP A 202 -19.44 -19.55 21.42
N THR A 203 -19.91 -20.76 21.17
CA THR A 203 -19.81 -21.87 22.12
C THR A 203 -18.94 -22.98 21.53
N ASP A 204 -17.65 -23.02 21.85
CA ASP A 204 -16.71 -24.04 21.37
C ASP A 204 -17.21 -25.47 21.65
N ASN A 205 -17.23 -26.36 20.64
CA ASN A 205 -16.55 -27.69 20.57
C ASN A 205 -17.04 -28.56 19.38
N GLU A 206 -16.10 -29.19 18.65
CA GLU A 206 -16.15 -30.36 17.73
C GLU A 206 -17.37 -30.74 16.83
N SER A 207 -17.00 -31.11 15.58
CA SER A 207 -17.53 -32.17 14.68
C SER A 207 -18.57 -31.86 13.57
N ALA A 208 -18.08 -31.96 12.32
CA ALA A 208 -18.52 -32.82 11.21
C ALA A 208 -19.89 -32.64 10.45
N VAL A 209 -19.75 -32.35 9.14
CA VAL A 209 -20.29 -33.10 7.95
C VAL A 209 -21.59 -32.66 7.23
N MET A 210 -21.50 -32.77 5.87
CA MET A 210 -22.50 -32.83 4.77
C MET A 210 -23.04 -31.49 4.21
N GLY A 211 -23.10 -31.22 2.89
CA GLY A 211 -22.83 -32.01 1.69
C GLY A 211 -23.99 -31.94 0.68
N CYS A 212 -23.71 -31.39 -0.51
CA CYS A 212 -24.30 -31.69 -1.83
C CYS A 212 -25.67 -31.10 -2.26
N GLU A 213 -25.76 -30.89 -3.59
CA GLU A 213 -26.92 -30.63 -4.46
C GLU A 213 -27.54 -29.23 -4.58
N LEU A 214 -26.89 -28.29 -5.28
CA LEU A 214 -27.60 -27.16 -5.93
C LEU A 214 -26.98 -26.71 -7.28
N SER A 215 -26.15 -27.52 -7.94
CA SER A 215 -25.44 -27.16 -9.18
C SER A 215 -26.14 -27.58 -10.48
N LYS A 216 -27.47 -27.47 -10.55
CA LYS A 216 -28.21 -27.65 -11.81
C LYS A 216 -29.35 -26.65 -11.88
N LEU A 217 -29.20 -25.62 -12.74
CA LEU A 217 -30.19 -24.65 -13.26
C LEU A 217 -29.74 -23.19 -13.06
N ALA A 218 -28.79 -22.71 -13.86
CA ALA A 218 -28.70 -21.28 -14.24
C ALA A 218 -27.65 -21.07 -15.33
N THR A 219 -27.85 -21.69 -16.50
CA THR A 219 -27.24 -21.24 -17.75
C THR A 219 -28.34 -20.69 -18.64
N SER A 220 -28.52 -19.38 -18.64
CA SER A 220 -28.88 -18.56 -19.82
C SER A 220 -29.24 -17.14 -19.38
N ASP A 221 -28.69 -16.19 -20.12
CA ASP A 221 -29.14 -14.81 -20.32
C ASP A 221 -29.20 -13.87 -19.12
N PHE A 222 -28.10 -13.14 -18.90
CA PHE A 222 -28.18 -11.70 -18.60
C PHE A 222 -26.98 -10.98 -19.24
N SER A 223 -27.19 -10.51 -20.47
CA SER A 223 -26.35 -9.50 -21.10
C SER A 223 -26.84 -8.09 -20.75
N HIS A 224 -25.86 -7.19 -20.59
CA HIS A 224 -25.95 -5.73 -20.43
C HIS A 224 -26.34 -5.14 -19.05
N ASP A 225 -25.35 -4.99 -18.18
CA ASP A 225 -25.32 -3.97 -17.13
C ASP A 225 -24.26 -2.88 -17.49
N PRO A 226 -24.63 -1.58 -17.58
CA PRO A 226 -23.75 -0.48 -17.96
C PRO A 226 -22.59 -0.17 -16.98
N PHE A 227 -22.49 -0.84 -15.83
CA PHE A 227 -21.38 -0.67 -14.88
C PHE A 227 -20.24 -1.71 -15.04
N HIS A 228 -20.30 -2.55 -16.07
CA HIS A 228 -19.25 -3.52 -16.44
C HIS A 228 -18.09 -2.93 -17.26
N ARG A 229 -17.68 -1.69 -17.04
CA ARG A 229 -16.41 -1.24 -17.63
C ARG A 229 -15.27 -1.72 -16.69
N PRO A 230 -14.38 -2.66 -17.09
CA PRO A 230 -13.10 -2.82 -16.40
C PRO A 230 -12.46 -1.43 -16.28
N PRO A 231 -11.64 -1.15 -15.23
CA PRO A 231 -10.91 0.12 -15.18
C PRO A 231 -10.27 0.31 -16.55
N PRO A 232 -10.43 1.49 -17.18
CA PRO A 232 -10.09 1.67 -18.58
C PRO A 232 -8.71 1.05 -18.81
N PRO A 233 -8.56 0.18 -19.84
CA PRO A 233 -7.27 -0.40 -20.13
C PRO A 233 -6.27 0.73 -20.17
N ALA A 234 -5.12 0.54 -19.50
CA ALA A 234 -4.07 1.54 -19.55
C ALA A 234 -3.86 1.94 -21.00
N ASP A 235 -3.70 3.24 -21.24
CA ASP A 235 -3.45 3.75 -22.59
C ASP A 235 -2.37 2.87 -23.23
N PRO A 236 -2.58 2.33 -24.45
CA PRO A 236 -1.62 1.41 -25.09
C PRO A 236 -0.20 1.98 -25.23
N ARG A 237 -0.05 3.31 -25.12
CA ARG A 237 1.23 4.02 -25.15
C ARG A 237 1.94 4.02 -23.79
N SER A 238 1.24 3.68 -22.71
CA SER A 238 1.81 3.48 -21.38
C SER A 238 2.46 2.10 -21.30
N PRO A 239 3.70 1.98 -20.80
CA PRO A 239 4.35 0.69 -20.62
C PRO A 239 3.84 -0.07 -19.37
N LEU A 240 2.98 0.58 -18.57
CA LEU A 240 2.46 0.04 -17.33
C LEU A 240 0.99 -0.30 -17.46
N THR A 241 0.62 -1.45 -16.92
CA THR A 241 -0.79 -1.77 -16.67
C THR A 241 -1.39 -0.81 -15.63
N THR A 242 -2.72 -0.68 -15.62
CA THR A 242 -3.45 0.15 -14.64
C THR A 242 -3.08 -0.20 -13.19
N LYS A 243 -2.80 -1.49 -12.93
CA LYS A 243 -2.36 -1.98 -11.62
C LYS A 243 -0.93 -1.53 -11.28
N GLN A 244 0.01 -1.63 -12.22
CA GLN A 244 1.38 -1.13 -12.02
C GLN A 244 1.39 0.39 -11.84
N GLN A 245 0.54 1.12 -12.56
CA GLN A 245 0.37 2.57 -12.34
C GLN A 245 -0.16 2.91 -10.94
N TYR A 246 -1.03 2.09 -10.37
CA TYR A 246 -1.45 2.25 -8.98
C TYR A 246 -0.28 1.99 -8.02
N CYS A 247 0.46 0.89 -8.21
CA CYS A 247 1.60 0.51 -7.38
C CYS A 247 2.70 1.58 -7.36
N ILE A 248 3.06 2.14 -8.53
CA ILE A 248 4.05 3.22 -8.62
C ILE A 248 3.57 4.46 -7.86
N ARG A 249 2.31 4.88 -8.05
CA ARG A 249 1.75 6.05 -7.34
C ARG A 249 1.68 5.84 -5.83
N ALA A 250 1.30 4.64 -5.38
CA ALA A 250 1.20 4.32 -3.95
C ALA A 250 2.58 4.32 -3.26
N SER A 251 3.56 3.64 -3.86
CA SER A 251 4.94 3.61 -3.34
C SER A 251 5.62 4.98 -3.42
N TRP A 252 5.33 5.76 -4.49
CA TRP A 252 5.87 7.10 -4.70
C TRP A 252 5.50 8.08 -3.59
N LYS A 253 4.35 7.92 -2.91
CA LYS A 253 4.01 8.72 -1.72
C LYS A 253 5.09 8.66 -0.64
N GLY A 254 5.81 7.55 -0.52
CA GLY A 254 6.94 7.41 0.41
C GLY A 254 8.15 8.25 0.02
N ILE A 255 8.42 8.34 -1.29
CA ILE A 255 9.50 9.14 -1.87
C ILE A 255 9.15 10.62 -1.83
N PHE A 256 7.92 10.98 -2.19
CA PHE A 256 7.45 12.37 -2.18
C PHE A 256 7.61 13.05 -0.81
N ARG A 257 7.39 12.31 0.30
CA ARG A 257 7.61 12.81 1.67
C ARG A 257 9.08 13.15 1.98
N GLN A 258 10.02 12.66 1.18
CA GLN A 258 11.46 12.84 1.33
C GLN A 258 12.09 13.25 0.00
N ILE A 259 11.33 13.97 -0.86
CA ILE A 259 11.65 14.15 -2.27
C ILE A 259 13.03 14.79 -2.51
N GLU A 260 13.37 15.80 -1.72
CA GLU A 260 14.69 16.46 -1.74
C GLU A 260 15.80 15.49 -1.36
N LYS A 261 15.65 14.77 -0.23
CA LYS A 261 16.63 13.80 0.25
C LYS A 261 16.87 12.68 -0.77
N THR A 262 15.81 12.15 -1.38
CA THR A 262 15.93 11.13 -2.43
C THR A 262 16.62 11.69 -3.68
N GLY A 263 16.31 12.93 -4.07
CA GLY A 263 16.99 13.61 -5.17
C GLY A 263 18.49 13.79 -4.92
N ILE A 264 18.87 14.22 -3.71
CA ILE A 264 20.29 14.38 -3.36
C ILE A 264 21.02 13.02 -3.43
N ILE A 265 20.41 11.94 -2.93
CA ILE A 265 20.97 10.59 -3.04
C ILE A 265 21.14 10.19 -4.52
N LEU A 266 20.15 10.46 -5.37
CA LEU A 266 20.24 10.23 -6.81
C LEU A 266 21.47 10.92 -7.41
N PHE A 267 21.70 12.20 -7.11
CA PHE A 267 22.83 12.93 -7.67
C PHE A 267 24.19 12.52 -7.10
N ILE A 268 24.26 12.14 -5.82
CA ILE A 268 25.45 11.51 -5.24
C ILE A 268 25.80 10.26 -6.04
N LYS A 269 24.82 9.38 -6.29
CA LYS A 269 25.01 8.15 -7.07
C LYS A 269 25.39 8.42 -8.51
N LEU A 270 24.77 9.42 -9.14
CA LEU A 270 25.06 9.81 -10.51
C LEU A 270 26.52 10.24 -10.67
N PHE A 271 27.04 11.08 -9.77
CA PHE A 271 28.41 11.58 -9.86
C PHE A 271 29.45 10.58 -9.33
N GLU A 272 29.07 9.64 -8.45
CA GLU A 272 29.90 8.48 -8.10
C GLU A 272 30.19 7.60 -9.34
N GLU A 273 29.20 7.42 -10.22
CA GLU A 273 29.30 6.56 -11.41
C GLU A 273 29.75 7.32 -12.67
N ASN A 274 29.50 8.63 -12.74
CA ASN A 274 29.68 9.45 -13.93
C ASN A 274 30.26 10.83 -13.55
N GLU A 275 31.45 10.82 -12.93
CA GLU A 275 32.12 12.04 -12.44
C GLU A 275 32.25 13.11 -13.53
N GLU A 276 32.42 12.69 -14.80
CA GLU A 276 32.53 13.61 -15.91
C GLU A 276 31.29 14.51 -16.01
N LEU A 277 30.08 14.09 -15.63
CA LEU A 277 28.88 14.93 -15.73
C LEU A 277 28.93 16.20 -14.87
N LEU A 278 29.81 16.29 -13.87
CA LEU A 278 29.98 17.49 -13.04
C LEU A 278 30.28 18.75 -13.87
N HIS A 279 30.94 18.62 -15.04
CA HIS A 279 31.25 19.77 -15.90
C HIS A 279 30.01 20.48 -16.46
N LEU A 280 28.86 19.79 -16.51
CA LEU A 280 27.61 20.35 -17.01
C LEU A 280 26.95 21.31 -16.02
N PHE A 281 27.43 21.35 -14.77
CA PHE A 281 26.82 22.09 -13.67
C PHE A 281 27.74 23.22 -13.19
N GLU A 282 27.73 24.36 -13.89
CA GLU A 282 28.64 25.48 -13.62
C GLU A 282 28.66 25.93 -12.15
N LYS A 283 27.50 25.95 -11.50
CA LYS A 283 27.34 26.40 -10.10
C LYS A 283 27.96 25.47 -9.06
N PHE A 284 28.23 24.21 -9.39
CA PHE A 284 28.72 23.22 -8.42
C PHE A 284 29.70 22.19 -9.00
N ARG A 285 30.34 22.52 -10.13
CA ARG A 285 31.36 21.69 -10.78
C ARG A 285 32.59 21.35 -9.91
N GLU A 286 32.82 22.14 -8.86
CA GLU A 286 33.93 21.97 -7.91
C GLU A 286 33.57 21.00 -6.75
N LEU A 287 32.30 20.58 -6.63
CA LEU A 287 31.88 19.61 -5.62
C LEU A 287 32.39 18.21 -5.99
N ARG A 288 33.60 17.89 -5.51
CA ARG A 288 34.27 16.61 -5.79
C ARG A 288 34.18 15.59 -4.64
N THR A 289 33.67 16.01 -3.48
CA THR A 289 33.53 15.13 -2.31
C THR A 289 32.05 14.94 -1.96
N LYS A 290 31.70 13.77 -1.39
CA LYS A 290 30.32 13.45 -1.01
C LYS A 290 29.77 14.46 0.00
N GLU A 291 30.62 14.91 0.93
CA GLU A 291 30.27 15.88 1.96
C GLU A 291 29.94 17.26 1.36
N ALA A 292 30.69 17.67 0.33
CA ALA A 292 30.42 18.93 -0.38
C ALA A 292 29.14 18.84 -1.23
N ILE A 293 28.90 17.70 -1.87
CA ILE A 293 27.67 17.42 -2.63
C ILE A 293 26.44 17.48 -1.72
N VAL A 294 26.48 16.82 -0.54
CA VAL A 294 25.37 16.81 0.42
C VAL A 294 25.05 18.19 0.99
N SER A 295 26.04 19.09 1.08
CA SER A 295 25.88 20.41 1.70
C SER A 295 25.56 21.54 0.72
N SER A 296 25.51 21.27 -0.59
CA SER A 296 25.21 22.28 -1.60
C SER A 296 23.72 22.56 -1.73
N ALA A 297 23.34 23.82 -1.48
CA ALA A 297 21.97 24.30 -1.67
C ALA A 297 21.57 24.27 -3.16
N GLU A 298 22.51 24.59 -4.06
CA GLU A 298 22.28 24.61 -5.51
C GLU A 298 21.99 23.21 -6.05
N LEU A 299 22.73 22.20 -5.57
CA LEU A 299 22.45 20.82 -5.93
C LEU A 299 21.12 20.36 -5.35
N ALA A 300 20.83 20.68 -4.08
CA ALA A 300 19.56 20.32 -3.45
C ALA A 300 18.36 20.89 -4.21
N GLU A 301 18.44 22.15 -4.65
CA GLU A 301 17.42 22.79 -5.49
C GLU A 301 17.24 22.04 -6.81
N HIS A 302 18.33 21.78 -7.53
CA HIS A 302 18.26 21.10 -8.82
C HIS A 302 17.77 19.65 -8.69
N ALA A 303 18.26 18.93 -7.69
CA ALA A 303 17.83 17.57 -7.38
C ALA A 303 16.33 17.52 -7.08
N THR A 304 15.81 18.51 -6.35
CA THR A 304 14.38 18.64 -6.06
C THR A 304 13.58 18.91 -7.34
N GLN A 305 14.06 19.77 -8.24
CA GLN A 305 13.41 20.02 -9.54
C GLN A 305 13.35 18.76 -10.42
N VAL A 306 14.43 17.98 -10.47
CA VAL A 306 14.45 16.70 -11.19
C VAL A 306 13.42 15.73 -10.59
N MET A 307 13.39 15.59 -9.27
CA MET A 307 12.42 14.70 -8.61
C MET A 307 10.97 15.16 -8.79
N HIS A 308 10.70 16.47 -8.85
CA HIS A 308 9.37 16.99 -9.21
C HIS A 308 9.00 16.70 -10.67
N THR A 309 9.97 16.75 -11.59
CA THR A 309 9.74 16.34 -12.98
C THR A 309 9.33 14.86 -13.04
N LEU A 310 9.99 14.00 -12.27
CA LEU A 310 9.63 12.57 -12.18
C LEU A 310 8.26 12.37 -11.53
N ASP A 311 7.92 13.16 -10.51
CA ASP A 311 6.60 13.16 -9.87
C ASP A 311 5.48 13.50 -10.86
N GLU A 312 5.64 14.57 -11.64
CA GLU A 312 4.71 14.94 -12.71
C GLU A 312 4.64 13.88 -13.81
N GLY A 313 5.78 13.27 -14.18
CA GLY A 313 5.82 12.12 -15.09
C GLY A 313 4.99 10.94 -14.58
N ILE A 314 5.12 10.59 -13.29
CA ILE A 314 4.38 9.49 -12.67
C ILE A 314 2.87 9.79 -12.56
N LYS A 315 2.51 11.03 -12.20
CA LYS A 315 1.10 11.48 -12.19
C LYS A 315 0.51 11.38 -13.61
N GLY A 316 1.25 11.85 -14.60
CA GLY A 316 0.90 11.85 -16.02
C GLY A 316 0.70 10.47 -16.65
N LEU A 317 1.10 9.36 -16.02
CA LEU A 317 0.90 8.01 -16.60
C LEU A 317 -0.58 7.64 -16.86
N GLY A 318 -1.54 8.39 -16.29
CA GLY A 318 -2.97 8.23 -16.52
C GLY A 318 -3.52 9.07 -17.69
N ASP A 319 -2.73 10.01 -18.19
CA ASP A 319 -3.01 10.88 -19.33
C ASP A 319 -1.73 11.02 -20.17
N MET A 320 -1.60 10.14 -21.16
CA MET A 320 -0.38 10.03 -21.95
C MET A 320 -0.10 11.26 -22.80
N ASP A 321 -1.13 12.02 -23.20
CA ASP A 321 -0.92 13.23 -24.00
C ASP A 321 -0.27 14.32 -23.14
N SER A 322 -0.77 14.53 -21.93
CA SER A 322 -0.14 15.42 -20.93
C SER A 322 1.26 14.95 -20.55
N PHE A 323 1.45 13.64 -20.35
CA PHE A 323 2.78 13.06 -20.09
C PHE A 323 3.77 13.39 -21.21
N PHE A 324 3.42 13.11 -22.47
CA PHE A 324 4.31 13.36 -23.59
C PHE A 324 4.60 14.85 -23.77
N ALA A 325 3.58 15.71 -23.65
CA ALA A 325 3.76 17.15 -23.76
C ALA A 325 4.74 17.67 -22.70
N TYR A 326 4.54 17.30 -21.44
CA TYR A 326 5.39 17.76 -20.33
C TYR A 326 6.82 17.18 -20.41
N ILE A 327 6.96 15.85 -20.48
CA ILE A 327 8.27 15.20 -20.44
C ILE A 327 9.11 15.55 -21.67
N ARG A 328 8.53 15.59 -22.88
CA ARG A 328 9.29 16.00 -24.06
C ARG A 328 9.67 17.48 -24.03
N HIS A 329 8.81 18.34 -23.48
CA HIS A 329 9.17 19.73 -23.25
C HIS A 329 10.40 19.85 -22.34
N ILE A 330 10.41 19.17 -21.18
CA ILE A 330 11.59 19.16 -20.30
C ILE A 330 12.83 18.63 -21.03
N GLY A 331 12.71 17.55 -21.81
CA GLY A 331 13.78 17.04 -22.66
C GLY A 331 14.36 18.13 -23.59
N SER A 332 13.48 18.88 -24.26
CA SER A 332 13.89 19.97 -25.17
C SER A 332 14.67 21.09 -24.47
N THR A 333 14.35 21.40 -23.20
CA THR A 333 15.04 22.47 -22.46
C THR A 333 16.52 22.18 -22.23
N HIS A 334 16.92 20.90 -22.19
CA HIS A 334 18.30 20.50 -21.98
C HIS A 334 19.21 20.80 -23.17
N ARG A 335 18.66 21.14 -24.35
CA ARG A 335 19.43 21.71 -25.48
C ARG A 335 20.11 23.03 -25.14
N GLN A 336 19.61 23.73 -24.12
CA GLN A 336 20.17 24.99 -23.66
C GLN A 336 21.42 24.79 -22.79
N VAL A 337 21.70 23.56 -22.36
CA VAL A 337 22.85 23.24 -21.49
C VAL A 337 24.07 22.94 -22.37
N PRO A 338 25.12 23.79 -22.35
CA PRO A 338 26.31 23.57 -23.16
C PRO A 338 27.00 22.24 -22.81
N GLY A 339 27.35 21.46 -23.84
CA GLY A 339 28.01 20.15 -23.68
C GLY A 339 27.07 19.00 -23.30
N PHE A 340 25.78 19.25 -23.06
CA PHE A 340 24.82 18.19 -22.76
C PHE A 340 24.59 17.30 -24.00
N LYS A 341 24.46 16.00 -23.78
CA LYS A 341 24.16 15.00 -24.81
C LYS A 341 22.97 14.17 -24.38
N ALA A 342 22.19 13.69 -25.34
CA ALA A 342 21.00 12.88 -25.08
C ALA A 342 21.32 11.64 -24.21
N GLU A 343 22.47 11.00 -24.45
CA GLU A 343 22.96 9.85 -23.67
C GLU A 343 23.10 10.13 -22.17
N ASN A 344 23.27 11.39 -21.75
CA ASN A 344 23.37 11.76 -20.35
C ASN A 344 22.07 11.51 -19.58
N PHE A 345 20.90 11.56 -20.22
CA PHE A 345 19.64 11.21 -19.57
C PHE A 345 19.64 9.75 -19.12
N MET A 346 20.16 8.84 -19.95
CA MET A 346 20.14 7.41 -19.63
C MET A 346 21.02 7.05 -18.44
N LYS A 347 22.04 7.86 -18.14
CA LYS A 347 22.89 7.71 -16.95
C LYS A 347 22.14 7.89 -15.63
N ILE A 348 20.91 8.44 -15.65
CA ILE A 348 20.06 8.58 -14.46
C ILE A 348 19.44 7.23 -14.03
N GLU A 349 19.28 6.26 -14.92
CA GLU A 349 18.49 5.04 -14.65
C GLU A 349 18.96 4.29 -13.40
N GLN A 350 20.24 3.89 -13.32
CA GLN A 350 20.75 3.15 -12.16
C GLN A 350 20.82 3.99 -10.88
N PRO A 351 21.40 5.21 -10.89
CA PRO A 351 21.41 6.10 -9.73
C PRO A 351 20.01 6.37 -9.15
N PHE A 352 18.99 6.51 -10.00
CA PHE A 352 17.62 6.69 -9.55
C PHE A 352 17.09 5.46 -8.83
N LEU A 353 17.30 4.26 -9.40
CA LEU A 353 16.85 3.01 -8.79
C LEU A 353 17.52 2.77 -7.43
N GLU A 354 18.81 3.08 -7.29
CA GLU A 354 19.51 3.01 -6.01
C GLU A 354 18.98 4.01 -4.98
N ALA A 355 18.70 5.26 -5.40
CA ALA A 355 18.14 6.28 -4.53
C ALA A 355 16.74 5.92 -4.03
N VAL A 356 15.90 5.36 -4.92
CA VAL A 356 14.59 4.85 -4.58
C VAL A 356 14.69 3.67 -3.62
N LYS A 357 15.58 2.69 -3.89
CA LYS A 357 15.84 1.55 -3.00
C LYS A 357 16.23 2.00 -1.60
N THR A 358 17.14 2.96 -1.51
CA THR A 358 17.58 3.55 -0.24
C THR A 358 16.42 4.22 0.51
N THR A 359 15.55 4.93 -0.21
CA THR A 359 14.43 5.67 0.38
C THR A 359 13.28 4.76 0.83
N LEU A 360 12.98 3.73 0.06
CA LEU A 360 11.87 2.82 0.32
C LEU A 360 12.26 1.69 1.30
N GLY A 361 13.55 1.35 1.40
CA GLY A 361 14.06 0.31 2.28
C GLY A 361 13.37 -1.02 2.02
N ASP A 362 12.83 -1.65 3.05
CA ASP A 362 12.11 -2.94 2.96
C ASP A 362 10.88 -2.90 2.04
N ARG A 363 10.35 -1.71 1.71
CA ARG A 363 9.25 -1.56 0.74
C ARG A 363 9.72 -1.64 -0.72
N TYR A 364 11.03 -1.65 -0.98
CA TYR A 364 11.60 -1.80 -2.32
C TYR A 364 11.75 -3.27 -2.70
N THR A 365 10.61 -3.90 -2.96
CA THR A 365 10.51 -5.32 -3.30
C THR A 365 10.86 -5.55 -4.77
N PRO A 366 11.18 -6.78 -5.22
CA PRO A 366 11.52 -7.06 -6.63
C PRO A 366 10.43 -6.59 -7.62
N ASN A 367 9.16 -6.65 -7.21
CA ASN A 367 8.06 -6.12 -8.00
C ASN A 367 8.10 -4.58 -8.11
N ILE A 368 8.32 -3.90 -6.98
CA ILE A 368 8.49 -2.44 -6.98
C ILE A 368 9.70 -2.07 -7.84
N GLU A 369 10.83 -2.74 -7.67
CA GLU A 369 12.02 -2.52 -8.51
C GLU A 369 11.71 -2.65 -10.00
N ASN A 370 11.00 -3.70 -10.43
CA ASN A 370 10.62 -3.88 -11.83
C ASN A 370 9.71 -2.75 -12.34
N ILE A 371 8.74 -2.32 -11.53
CA ILE A 371 7.84 -1.21 -11.88
C ILE A 371 8.63 0.10 -12.02
N TYR A 372 9.54 0.40 -11.09
CA TYR A 372 10.38 1.59 -11.17
C TYR A 372 11.33 1.52 -12.37
N LYS A 373 11.92 0.37 -12.69
CA LYS A 373 12.76 0.15 -13.89
C LYS A 373 12.01 0.50 -15.19
N ILE A 374 10.80 -0.05 -15.36
CA ILE A 374 9.97 0.23 -16.54
C ILE A 374 9.59 1.71 -16.58
N THR A 375 9.19 2.27 -15.44
CA THR A 375 8.73 3.67 -15.34
C THR A 375 9.85 4.65 -15.67
N ILE A 376 11.03 4.52 -15.03
CA ILE A 376 12.13 5.45 -15.23
C ILE A 376 12.66 5.37 -16.65
N ARG A 377 12.84 4.16 -17.19
CA ARG A 377 13.30 3.99 -18.57
C ARG A 377 12.37 4.68 -19.56
N PHE A 378 11.05 4.52 -19.38
CA PHE A 378 10.07 5.17 -20.24
C PHE A 378 10.08 6.70 -20.14
N ILE A 379 10.30 7.26 -18.94
CA ILE A 379 10.47 8.70 -18.76
C ILE A 379 11.75 9.19 -19.47
N LEU A 380 12.88 8.51 -19.24
CA LEU A 380 14.18 8.89 -19.82
C LEU A 380 14.16 8.80 -21.35
N GLU A 381 13.55 7.76 -21.93
CA GLU A 381 13.37 7.65 -23.39
C GLU A 381 12.55 8.81 -23.97
N ASN A 382 11.55 9.32 -23.24
CA ASN A 382 10.77 10.47 -23.71
C ASN A 382 11.47 11.81 -23.46
N LEU A 383 12.34 11.92 -22.45
CA LEU A 383 13.25 13.06 -22.31
C LEU A 383 14.23 13.10 -23.49
N VAL A 384 14.81 11.96 -23.87
CA VAL A 384 15.69 11.81 -25.04
C VAL A 384 14.96 12.22 -26.31
N LYS A 385 13.75 11.71 -26.56
CA LYS A 385 12.94 12.10 -27.74
C LYS A 385 12.70 13.61 -27.78
N GLY A 386 12.29 14.20 -26.65
CA GLY A 386 12.08 15.66 -26.57
C GLY A 386 13.36 16.47 -26.84
N TYR A 387 14.52 15.97 -26.41
CA TYR A 387 15.82 16.57 -26.71
C TYR A 387 16.20 16.45 -28.19
N GLU A 388 16.00 15.28 -28.79
CA GLU A 388 16.35 15.00 -30.19
C GLU A 388 15.45 15.74 -31.19
N ASP A 389 14.14 15.77 -30.93
CA ASP A 389 13.13 16.43 -31.77
C ASP A 389 13.27 17.97 -31.74
N ALA A 390 13.89 18.51 -30.68
CA ALA A 390 14.17 19.94 -30.59
C ALA A 390 15.28 20.34 -31.58
N LEU A 391 14.93 21.20 -32.54
CA LEU A 391 15.90 21.77 -33.48
C LEU A 391 17.08 22.41 -32.71
N PRO A 392 18.33 22.16 -33.13
CA PRO A 392 19.46 22.95 -32.64
C PRO A 392 19.16 24.43 -32.92
N ARG A 393 19.33 25.32 -31.92
CA ARG A 393 19.28 26.75 -32.21
C ARG A 393 20.36 27.06 -33.24
N GLN A 394 19.96 27.69 -34.35
CA GLN A 394 20.88 28.30 -35.31
C GLN A 394 21.64 29.45 -34.66
#